data_AF-A0A318S4M3-F1
#
_entry.id   AF-A0A318S4M3-F1
#
_cell.length_a   1.000
_cell.length_b   1.000
_cell.length_c   1.000
_cell.angle_alpha   90.00
_cell.angle_beta   90.00
_cell.angle_gamma   90.00
#
_symmetry.space_group_name_H-M   'P 1'
#
loop_
_entity.id
_entity.type
_entity.pdbx_description
1 polymer ?
#
loop_
_entity_poly.entity_id
_entity_poly.type
_entity_poly.pdbx_seq_one_letter_code
_entity_poly.pdbx_strand_id
1 'polypeptide(L)'
;MMLVNYTSSPVGPYRELLFLGGFFESGGVVHPKVTRIVVDSEASARWGRRNWGLPKEVARFDWQGSDGQGGFVRVEQSGRLLGEFAWTEAGPSVPATTALIPARWGTLAQPCQERVLLTRPRGTGRVRFARLSHALVNPDLFPPLPTPLVSLRVTNFTMRFPPPTFRAGGRGDHTAV
;
A
#
# COMPACT_ATOMS: atom_id res chain seq x y z
N MET A 1 1.54 1.75 -6.49
CA MET A 1 2.11 2.19 -5.19
C MET A 1 1.03 2.90 -4.39
N MET A 2 1.07 2.83 -3.07
CA MET A 2 0.24 3.65 -2.18
C MET A 2 1.09 4.25 -1.07
N LEU A 3 0.85 5.51 -0.77
CA LEU A 3 1.43 6.23 0.36
C LEU A 3 0.31 6.62 1.31
N VAL A 4 0.41 6.21 2.57
CA VAL A 4 -0.66 6.32 3.55
C VAL A 4 -0.14 6.95 4.83
N ASN A 5 -0.91 7.89 5.38
CA ASN A 5 -0.65 8.51 6.67
C ASN A 5 -1.86 8.21 7.57
N TYR A 6 -1.73 7.23 8.46
CA TYR A 6 -2.76 6.88 9.43
C TYR A 6 -2.65 7.82 10.63
N THR A 7 -3.61 8.71 10.80
CA THR A 7 -3.72 9.60 11.97
C THR A 7 -4.23 8.88 13.21
N SER A 8 -4.86 7.71 13.05
CA SER A 8 -5.31 6.85 14.14
C SER A 8 -5.33 5.39 13.70
N SER A 9 -4.92 4.49 14.59
CA SER A 9 -5.00 3.04 14.42
C SER A 9 -4.92 2.33 15.78
N PRO A 10 -5.21 1.01 15.87
CA PRO A 10 -5.06 0.24 17.12
C PRO A 10 -3.64 0.25 17.71
N VAL A 11 -2.63 0.59 16.91
CA VAL A 11 -1.22 0.65 17.34
C VAL A 11 -0.68 2.09 17.38
N GLY A 12 -1.58 3.09 17.36
CA GLY A 12 -1.23 4.51 17.24
C GLY A 12 -1.10 4.98 15.79
N PRO A 13 -0.85 6.28 15.57
CA PRO A 13 -0.60 6.83 14.23
C PRO A 13 0.67 6.26 13.62
N TYR A 14 0.67 6.05 12.31
CA TYR A 14 1.84 5.60 11.56
C TYR A 14 1.70 5.92 10.07
N ARG A 15 2.81 5.92 9.35
CA ARG A 15 2.90 6.11 7.91
C ARG A 15 3.29 4.80 7.25
N GLU A 16 2.83 4.62 6.01
CA GLU A 16 3.03 3.41 5.25
C GLU A 16 3.31 3.75 3.79
N LEU A 17 4.32 3.09 3.22
CA LEU A 17 4.60 3.07 1.80
C LEU A 17 4.48 1.63 1.31
N LEU A 18 3.60 1.42 0.35
CA LEU A 18 3.20 0.12 -0.18
C LEU A 18 3.49 0.04 -1.68
N PHE A 19 4.14 -1.04 -2.10
CA PHE A 19 4.30 -1.42 -3.49
C PHE A 19 3.54 -2.71 -3.79
N LEU A 20 2.58 -2.59 -4.71
CA LEU A 20 1.92 -3.70 -5.36
C LEU A 20 2.74 -3.98 -6.62
N GLY A 21 3.63 -4.96 -6.56
CA GLY A 21 4.60 -5.26 -7.63
C GLY A 21 4.43 -6.64 -8.25
N GLY A 22 3.33 -7.33 -7.97
CA GLY A 22 3.10 -8.66 -8.50
C GLY A 22 1.65 -9.09 -8.38
N PHE A 23 1.34 -10.13 -9.13
CA PHE A 23 0.09 -10.84 -9.00
C PHE A 23 0.35 -12.24 -8.47
N PHE A 24 -0.66 -12.83 -7.84
CA PHE A 24 -0.62 -14.20 -7.38
C PHE A 24 -1.91 -14.89 -7.78
N GLU A 25 -1.78 -15.98 -8.54
CA GLU A 25 -2.93 -16.82 -8.87
C GLU A 25 -3.24 -17.75 -7.69
N SER A 26 -4.48 -17.68 -7.20
CA SER A 26 -5.01 -18.63 -6.24
C SER A 26 -6.26 -19.26 -6.83
N GLY A 27 -6.17 -20.55 -7.15
CA GLY A 27 -7.20 -21.38 -7.80
C GLY A 27 -8.03 -20.64 -8.85
N GLY A 28 -7.38 -20.27 -9.95
CA GLY A 28 -7.98 -19.67 -11.13
C GLY A 28 -8.29 -18.18 -11.02
N VAL A 29 -7.98 -17.53 -9.90
CA VAL A 29 -8.19 -16.08 -9.73
C VAL A 29 -6.87 -15.38 -9.45
N VAL A 30 -6.56 -14.40 -10.29
CA VAL A 30 -5.39 -13.54 -10.16
C VAL A 30 -5.69 -12.40 -9.19
N HIS A 31 -4.88 -12.30 -8.14
CA HIS A 31 -4.99 -11.30 -7.09
C HIS A 31 -3.75 -10.42 -7.02
N PRO A 32 -3.88 -9.12 -6.71
CA PRO A 32 -2.72 -8.29 -6.39
C PRO A 32 -1.97 -8.82 -5.16
N LYS A 33 -0.64 -8.73 -5.21
CA LYS A 33 0.28 -9.10 -4.14
C LYS A 33 1.07 -7.88 -3.67
N VAL A 34 1.23 -7.74 -2.36
CA VAL A 34 2.16 -6.75 -1.80
C VAL A 34 3.56 -7.34 -1.85
N THR A 35 4.43 -6.74 -2.67
CA THR A 35 5.82 -7.19 -2.82
C THR A 35 6.72 -6.54 -1.79
N ARG A 36 6.45 -5.28 -1.45
CA ARG A 36 7.21 -4.53 -0.46
C ARG A 36 6.34 -3.50 0.24
N ILE A 37 6.55 -3.35 1.52
CA ILE A 37 5.78 -2.45 2.36
C ILE A 37 6.64 -2.02 3.54
N VAL A 38 6.73 -0.70 3.76
CA VAL A 38 7.53 -0.13 4.85
C VAL A 38 6.67 0.82 5.68
N VAL A 39 6.95 0.86 6.98
CA VAL A 39 6.19 1.65 7.97
C VAL A 39 7.13 2.33 8.96
N ASP A 40 6.70 3.42 9.59
CA ASP A 40 7.45 4.07 10.68
C ASP A 40 7.08 3.54 12.08
N SER A 41 6.33 2.43 12.17
CA SER A 41 5.90 1.82 13.44
C SER A 41 6.26 0.34 13.51
N GLU A 42 7.10 -0.02 14.50
CA GLU A 42 7.47 -1.41 14.78
C GLU A 42 6.25 -2.26 15.17
N ALA A 43 5.28 -1.66 15.87
CA ALA A 43 4.05 -2.35 16.22
C ALA A 43 3.24 -2.69 14.96
N SER A 44 3.08 -1.74 14.02
CA SER A 44 2.43 -2.00 12.72
C SER A 44 3.17 -3.07 11.93
N ALA A 45 4.50 -3.05 11.90
CA ALA A 45 5.30 -4.04 11.20
C ALA A 45 5.10 -5.45 11.79
N ARG A 46 5.23 -5.59 13.11
CA ARG A 46 5.07 -6.87 13.82
C ARG A 46 3.67 -7.46 13.62
N TRP A 47 2.61 -6.68 13.82
CA TRP A 47 1.24 -7.17 13.66
C TRP A 47 0.87 -7.41 12.20
N GLY A 48 1.40 -6.60 11.27
CA GLY A 48 1.30 -6.78 9.82
C GLY A 48 1.82 -8.15 9.37
N ARG A 49 3.05 -8.47 9.77
CA ARG A 49 3.70 -9.76 9.51
C ARG A 49 2.91 -10.92 10.12
N ARG A 50 2.55 -10.80 11.40
CA ARG A 50 1.88 -11.88 12.16
C ARG A 50 0.49 -12.22 11.64
N ASN A 51 -0.34 -11.21 11.36
CA ASN A 51 -1.76 -11.43 11.10
C ASN A 51 -2.07 -11.59 9.60
N TRP A 52 -1.29 -10.98 8.71
CA TRP A 52 -1.59 -10.94 7.28
C TRP A 52 -0.44 -11.42 6.38
N GLY A 53 0.69 -11.86 6.96
CA GLY A 53 1.86 -12.28 6.19
C GLY A 53 2.45 -11.17 5.32
N LEU A 54 2.16 -9.91 5.64
CA LEU A 54 2.70 -8.77 4.90
C LEU A 54 4.18 -8.63 5.24
N PRO A 55 5.09 -8.49 4.25
CA PRO A 55 6.52 -8.31 4.48
C PRO A 55 6.81 -6.87 4.91
N LYS A 56 6.17 -6.42 6.00
CA LYS A 56 6.35 -5.08 6.55
C LYS A 56 7.73 -4.98 7.17
N GLU A 57 8.44 -3.92 6.81
CA GLU A 57 9.71 -3.54 7.41
C GLU A 57 9.61 -2.12 7.98
N VAL A 58 10.50 -1.78 8.91
CA VAL A 58 10.54 -0.42 9.47
C VAL A 58 11.44 0.49 8.64
N ALA A 59 10.95 1.69 8.37
CA ALA A 59 11.64 2.76 7.67
C ALA A 59 11.33 4.12 8.32
N ARG A 60 12.18 5.11 8.07
CA ARG A 60 11.97 6.50 8.48
C ARG A 60 11.22 7.25 7.40
N PHE A 61 10.22 8.03 7.81
CA PHE A 61 9.44 8.90 6.95
C PHE A 61 9.64 10.35 7.36
N ASP A 62 10.20 11.16 6.47
CA ASP A 62 10.16 12.62 6.58
C ASP A 62 9.02 13.12 5.71
N TRP A 63 7.96 13.65 6.34
CA TRP A 63 6.73 14.04 5.67
C TRP A 63 6.52 15.54 5.86
N GLN A 64 6.33 16.25 4.75
CA GLN A 64 6.20 17.70 4.71
C GLN A 64 4.97 18.10 3.89
N GLY A 65 4.20 19.06 4.40
CA GLY A 65 2.99 19.56 3.76
C GLY A 65 1.81 18.57 3.81
N SER A 66 0.64 19.09 4.17
CA SER A 66 -0.63 18.37 3.98
C SER A 66 -1.84 19.31 3.90
N ASP A 67 -1.61 20.55 3.48
CA ASP A 67 -2.50 21.69 3.72
C ASP A 67 -3.51 21.86 2.56
N GLY A 68 -3.77 20.77 1.83
CA GLY A 68 -4.71 20.74 0.70
C GLY A 68 -4.17 21.26 -0.64
N GLN A 69 -2.89 21.66 -0.71
CA GLN A 69 -2.22 22.09 -1.95
C GLN A 69 -1.24 21.05 -2.50
N GLY A 70 -0.78 20.12 -1.67
CA GLY A 70 0.22 19.13 -2.02
C GLY A 70 0.98 18.61 -0.82
N GLY A 71 2.02 17.85 -1.08
CA GLY A 71 2.93 17.37 -0.05
C GLY A 71 4.17 16.72 -0.64
N PHE A 72 5.10 16.45 0.26
CA PHE A 72 6.36 15.77 -0.01
C PHE A 72 6.60 14.71 1.05
N VAL A 73 7.15 13.58 0.63
CA VAL A 73 7.67 12.58 1.57
C VAL A 73 8.99 12.04 1.07
N ARG A 74 9.92 11.85 2.00
CA ARG A 74 11.16 11.10 1.82
C ARG A 74 11.14 9.88 2.74
N VAL A 75 11.45 8.71 2.16
CA VAL A 75 11.43 7.44 2.87
C VAL A 75 12.82 6.82 2.83
N GLU A 76 13.37 6.53 4.01
CA GLU A 76 14.72 5.98 4.16
C GLU A 76 14.73 4.75 5.07
N GLN A 77 15.60 3.79 4.78
CA GLN A 77 15.78 2.61 5.61
C GLN A 77 17.28 2.31 5.73
N SER A 78 17.76 2.21 6.97
CA SER A 78 19.18 1.92 7.27
C SER A 78 20.16 2.83 6.51
N GLY A 79 19.86 4.13 6.44
CA GLY A 79 20.69 5.12 5.74
C GLY A 79 20.61 5.10 4.22
N ARG A 80 19.77 4.24 3.63
CA ARG A 80 19.52 4.18 2.19
C ARG A 80 18.19 4.83 1.87
N LEU A 81 18.18 5.66 0.83
CA LEU A 81 16.93 6.16 0.26
C LEU A 81 16.14 4.98 -0.31
N LEU A 82 14.86 4.89 0.03
CA LEU A 82 13.91 3.98 -0.59
C LEU A 82 13.11 4.69 -1.68
N GLY A 83 12.68 5.91 -1.41
CA GLY A 83 12.04 6.77 -2.40
C GLY A 83 11.65 8.15 -1.89
N GLU A 84 11.38 9.05 -2.83
CA GLU A 84 10.94 10.42 -2.61
C GLU A 84 9.76 10.71 -3.52
N PHE A 85 8.73 11.36 -2.96
CA PHE A 85 7.51 11.64 -3.69
C PHE A 85 7.02 13.03 -3.38
N ALA A 86 6.74 13.81 -4.41
CA ALA A 86 6.03 15.08 -4.30
C ALA A 86 4.73 15.00 -5.10
N TRP A 87 3.67 15.59 -4.56
CA TRP A 87 2.40 15.69 -5.26
C TRP A 87 1.74 17.05 -5.06
N THR A 88 0.88 17.40 -6.00
CA THR A 88 -0.05 18.51 -5.88
C THR A 88 -1.48 17.99 -5.91
N GLU A 89 -2.41 18.74 -5.34
CA GLU A 89 -3.83 18.35 -5.25
C GLU A 89 -4.69 19.30 -6.08
N ALA A 90 -5.71 18.77 -6.75
CA ALA A 90 -6.60 19.57 -7.58
C ALA A 90 -8.05 19.04 -7.54
N GLY A 91 -8.99 19.96 -7.82
CA GLY A 91 -10.40 19.62 -7.97
C GLY A 91 -11.14 19.31 -6.66
N PRO A 92 -12.44 18.94 -6.78
CA PRO A 92 -13.31 18.74 -5.64
C PRO A 92 -12.98 17.44 -4.90
N SER A 93 -13.33 17.43 -3.61
CA SER A 93 -13.28 16.23 -2.77
C SER A 93 -14.65 15.54 -2.80
N VAL A 94 -14.71 14.27 -3.19
CA VAL A 94 -15.96 13.48 -3.27
C VAL A 94 -15.89 12.23 -2.40
N PRO A 95 -17.01 11.72 -1.84
CA PRO A 95 -17.01 10.47 -1.08
C PRO A 95 -16.52 9.30 -1.92
N ALA A 96 -15.74 8.40 -1.32
CA ALA A 96 -15.21 7.20 -1.96
C ALA A 96 -15.27 6.00 -1.02
N THR A 97 -15.45 4.82 -1.60
CA THR A 97 -15.44 3.55 -0.86
C THR A 97 -14.82 2.43 -1.69
N THR A 98 -14.01 1.58 -1.05
CA THR A 98 -13.45 0.40 -1.70
C THR A 98 -14.48 -0.71 -1.89
N ALA A 99 -15.70 -0.56 -1.35
CA ALA A 99 -16.80 -1.48 -1.61
C ALA A 99 -17.17 -1.55 -3.11
N LEU A 100 -16.91 -0.48 -3.87
CA LEU A 100 -17.12 -0.41 -5.31
C LEU A 100 -16.02 -1.11 -6.13
N ILE A 101 -14.89 -1.46 -5.50
CA ILE A 101 -13.78 -2.14 -6.18
C ILE A 101 -14.11 -3.64 -6.30
N PRO A 102 -14.06 -4.22 -7.52
CA PRO A 102 -14.30 -5.66 -7.73
C PRO A 102 -13.44 -6.54 -6.82
N ALA A 103 -13.99 -7.65 -6.34
CA ALA A 103 -13.33 -8.53 -5.37
C ALA A 103 -11.94 -8.99 -5.81
N ARG A 104 -11.78 -9.35 -7.10
CA ARG A 104 -10.49 -9.77 -7.68
C ARG A 104 -9.39 -8.72 -7.55
N TRP A 105 -9.74 -7.42 -7.67
CA TRP A 105 -8.81 -6.31 -7.58
C TRP A 105 -8.65 -5.79 -6.15
N GLY A 106 -9.68 -5.96 -5.31
CA GLY A 106 -9.66 -5.52 -3.92
C GLY A 106 -9.15 -6.57 -2.92
N THR A 107 -8.87 -7.80 -3.36
CA THR A 107 -8.38 -8.88 -2.50
C THR A 107 -6.89 -9.06 -2.71
N LEU A 108 -6.11 -8.85 -1.65
CA LEU A 108 -4.69 -9.13 -1.59
C LEU A 108 -4.47 -10.61 -1.34
N ALA A 109 -3.61 -11.24 -2.14
CA ALA A 109 -3.12 -12.59 -1.90
C ALA A 109 -1.68 -12.54 -1.41
N GLN A 110 -1.43 -13.11 -0.23
CA GLN A 110 -0.09 -13.23 0.34
C GLN A 110 0.28 -14.68 0.60
N PRO A 111 1.18 -15.27 -0.22
CA PRO A 111 1.79 -16.55 0.09
C PRO A 111 2.54 -16.48 1.42
N CYS A 112 2.22 -17.39 2.33
CA CYS A 112 2.82 -17.50 3.65
C CYS A 112 2.95 -18.98 4.00
N GLN A 113 4.18 -19.49 4.03
CA GLN A 113 4.47 -20.91 4.19
C GLN A 113 3.71 -21.76 3.15
N GLU A 114 2.96 -22.77 3.58
CA GLU A 114 2.16 -23.66 2.72
C GLU A 114 0.74 -23.14 2.43
N ARG A 115 0.47 -21.88 2.78
CA ARG A 115 -0.87 -21.28 2.67
C ARG A 115 -0.82 -19.97 1.90
N VAL A 116 -1.97 -19.58 1.37
CA VAL A 116 -2.19 -18.25 0.79
C VAL A 116 -3.19 -17.53 1.68
N LEU A 117 -2.78 -16.37 2.20
CA LEU A 117 -3.61 -15.49 2.99
C LEU A 117 -4.34 -14.53 2.06
N LEU A 118 -5.66 -14.63 2.00
CA LEU A 118 -6.50 -13.74 1.21
C LEU A 118 -7.14 -12.70 2.13
N THR A 119 -6.86 -11.43 1.85
CA THR A 119 -7.38 -10.32 2.65
C THR A 119 -8.02 -9.30 1.74
N ARG A 120 -9.26 -8.90 2.03
CA ARG A 120 -9.94 -7.81 1.31
C ARG A 120 -10.06 -6.59 2.21
N PRO A 121 -9.14 -5.61 2.12
CA PRO A 121 -9.26 -4.36 2.85
C PRO A 121 -10.55 -3.64 2.45
N ARG A 122 -11.27 -3.15 3.45
CA ARG A 122 -12.43 -2.28 3.24
C ARG A 122 -12.13 -0.90 3.75
N GLY A 123 -12.43 0.12 2.97
CA GLY A 123 -12.24 1.48 3.41
C GLY A 123 -13.24 2.43 2.80
N THR A 124 -13.48 3.51 3.53
CA THR A 124 -14.26 4.67 3.12
C THR A 124 -13.42 5.91 3.31
N GLY A 125 -13.74 6.99 2.61
CA GLY A 125 -13.06 8.27 2.79
C GLY A 125 -13.55 9.27 1.77
N ARG A 126 -12.78 10.33 1.59
CA ARG A 126 -12.99 11.28 0.50
C ARG A 126 -11.82 11.24 -0.46
N VAL A 127 -12.10 11.15 -1.75
CA VAL A 127 -11.09 11.14 -2.79
C VAL A 127 -11.07 12.48 -3.50
N ARG A 128 -9.88 12.90 -3.93
CA ARG A 128 -9.68 14.00 -4.87
C ARG A 128 -8.53 13.67 -5.81
N PHE A 129 -8.47 14.36 -6.94
CA PHE A 129 -7.34 14.21 -7.85
C PHE A 129 -6.06 14.74 -7.23
N ALA A 130 -4.98 14.00 -7.47
CA ALA A 130 -3.63 14.44 -7.18
C ALA A 130 -2.78 14.25 -8.44
N ARG A 131 -1.73 15.04 -8.56
CA ARG A 131 -0.70 14.86 -9.58
C ARG A 131 0.61 14.54 -8.88
N LEU A 132 1.19 13.39 -9.18
CA LEU A 132 2.54 13.04 -8.76
C LEU A 132 3.52 13.90 -9.57
N SER A 133 4.05 14.95 -8.97
CA SER A 133 4.95 15.92 -9.63
C SER A 133 6.41 15.48 -9.57
N HIS A 134 6.78 14.68 -8.56
CA HIS A 134 8.10 14.08 -8.43
C HIS A 134 7.97 12.67 -7.86
N ALA A 135 8.74 11.75 -8.42
CA ALA A 135 8.87 10.39 -7.90
C ALA A 135 10.27 9.87 -8.18
N LEU A 136 10.99 9.55 -7.11
CA LEU A 136 12.26 8.85 -7.14
C LEU A 136 12.11 7.57 -6.33
N VAL A 137 12.60 6.46 -6.87
CA VAL A 137 12.70 5.19 -6.13
C VAL A 137 14.10 4.65 -6.27
N ASN A 138 14.54 3.91 -5.27
CA ASN A 138 15.83 3.25 -5.32
C ASN A 138 15.79 2.12 -6.37
N PRO A 139 16.59 2.19 -7.46
CA PRO A 139 16.55 1.23 -8.56
C PRO A 139 17.03 -0.16 -8.16
N ASP A 140 17.84 -0.28 -7.09
CA ASP A 140 18.31 -1.57 -6.58
C ASP A 140 17.19 -2.32 -5.83
N LEU A 141 16.15 -1.60 -5.41
CA LEU A 141 15.09 -2.10 -4.54
C LEU A 141 13.73 -2.14 -5.23
N PHE A 142 13.54 -1.33 -6.27
CA PHE A 142 12.28 -1.17 -6.98
C PHE A 142 12.51 -0.99 -8.49
N PRO A 143 11.64 -1.55 -9.34
CA PRO A 143 11.65 -1.22 -10.75
C PRO A 143 11.31 0.27 -10.96
N PRO A 144 11.72 0.87 -12.08
CA PRO A 144 11.31 2.23 -12.44
C PRO A 144 9.79 2.39 -12.36
N LEU A 145 9.33 3.47 -11.72
CA LEU A 145 7.90 3.76 -11.66
C LEU A 145 7.44 4.34 -13.01
N PRO A 146 6.43 3.75 -13.67
CA PRO A 146 5.83 4.37 -14.84
C PRO A 146 5.12 5.66 -14.41
N THR A 147 4.98 6.60 -15.34
CA THR A 147 4.13 7.77 -15.12
C THR A 147 2.70 7.31 -14.84
N PRO A 148 2.11 7.65 -13.68
CA PRO A 148 0.80 7.13 -13.31
C PRO A 148 -0.28 7.73 -14.23
N LEU A 149 -1.13 6.88 -14.80
CA LEU A 149 -2.33 7.32 -15.54
C LEU A 149 -3.23 8.19 -14.66
N VAL A 150 -3.37 7.79 -13.38
CA VAL A 150 -4.19 8.47 -12.39
C VAL A 150 -3.48 8.46 -11.04
N SER A 151 -3.49 9.59 -10.35
CA SER A 151 -3.08 9.71 -8.94
C SER A 151 -4.23 10.30 -8.13
N LEU A 152 -4.49 9.72 -6.96
CA LEU A 152 -5.61 10.07 -6.11
C LEU A 152 -5.12 10.32 -4.69
N ARG A 153 -5.63 11.38 -4.07
CA ARG A 153 -5.48 11.62 -2.64
C ARG A 153 -6.77 11.19 -1.95
N VAL A 154 -6.63 10.34 -0.93
CA VAL A 154 -7.74 9.96 -0.07
C VAL A 154 -7.54 10.60 1.32
N THR A 155 -8.52 11.37 1.78
CA THR A 155 -8.54 12.03 3.09
C THR A 155 -9.71 11.55 3.93
N ASN A 156 -9.63 11.78 5.25
CA ASN A 156 -10.65 11.37 6.22
C ASN A 156 -11.09 9.91 6.02
N PHE A 157 -10.10 9.04 5.76
CA PHE A 157 -10.36 7.67 5.39
C PHE A 157 -10.35 6.78 6.63
N THR A 158 -11.23 5.79 6.63
CA THR A 158 -11.19 4.68 7.58
C THR A 158 -10.90 3.42 6.80
N MET A 159 -9.94 2.61 7.25
CA MET A 159 -9.59 1.36 6.61
C MET A 159 -9.63 0.22 7.63
N ARG A 160 -10.33 -0.85 7.30
CA ARG A 160 -10.43 -2.08 8.07
C ARG A 160 -9.74 -3.21 7.32
N PHE A 161 -8.80 -3.85 8.00
CA PHE A 161 -8.20 -5.11 7.58
C PHE A 161 -8.88 -6.26 8.32
N PRO A 162 -9.79 -7.02 7.67
CA PRO A 162 -10.36 -8.19 8.31
C PRO A 162 -9.28 -9.29 8.48
N PRO A 163 -9.48 -10.27 9.37
CA PRO A 163 -8.67 -11.48 9.39
C PRO A 163 -8.63 -12.12 7.99
N PRO A 164 -7.47 -12.68 7.58
CA PRO A 164 -7.36 -13.33 6.27
C PRO A 164 -8.20 -14.60 6.23
N THR A 165 -8.72 -14.94 5.06
CA THR A 165 -9.14 -16.31 4.76
C THR A 165 -7.96 -17.10 4.23
N PHE A 166 -7.97 -18.41 4.49
CA PHE A 166 -6.87 -19.30 4.12
C PHE A 166 -7.26 -20.14 2.90
N ARG A 167 -6.32 -20.30 1.97
CA ARG A 167 -6.36 -21.37 0.98
C ARG A 167 -5.08 -22.19 1.06
N ALA A 168 -5.20 -23.49 0.81
CA ALA A 168 -4.03 -24.34 0.60
C ALA A 168 -3.18 -23.76 -0.55
N GLY A 169 -1.87 -23.74 -0.38
CA GLY A 169 -0.94 -23.31 -1.43
C GLY A 169 -1.02 -24.26 -2.62
N GLY A 170 -1.76 -23.87 -3.66
CA GLY A 170 -1.53 -24.42 -5.00
C GLY A 170 -0.18 -23.91 -5.50
N ARG A 171 0.50 -24.69 -6.37
CA ARG A 171 1.68 -24.18 -7.11
C ARG A 171 1.22 -22.98 -7.93
N GLY A 172 1.38 -21.78 -7.40
CA GLY A 172 1.17 -20.55 -8.13
C GLY A 172 2.42 -20.27 -8.94
N ASP A 173 2.34 -20.36 -10.25
CA ASP A 173 3.43 -19.92 -11.12
C ASP A 173 3.70 -18.44 -10.84
N HIS A 174 4.93 -18.16 -10.43
CA HIS A 174 5.44 -16.81 -10.27
C HIS A 174 5.52 -16.14 -11.64
N THR A 175 4.42 -15.56 -12.10
CA THR A 175 4.44 -14.68 -13.27
C THR A 175 4.97 -13.31 -12.84
N ALA A 176 6.29 -13.14 -12.94
CA ALA A 176 6.89 -11.83 -13.01
C ALA A 176 6.56 -11.23 -14.38
N VAL A 177 5.98 -10.02 -14.40
CA VAL A 177 5.88 -9.16 -15.57
C VAL A 177 6.81 -7.99 -15.35
#